data_AF-A0A4R0KY60-F1
#
_entry.id   AF-A0A4R0KY60-F1
#
_cell.length_a   1.000
_cell.length_b   1.000
_cell.length_c   1.000
_cell.angle_alpha   90.00
_cell.angle_beta   90.00
_cell.angle_gamma   90.00
#
_symmetry.space_group_name_H-M   'P 1'
#
loop_
_entity.id
_entity.type
_entity.pdbx_description
1 polymer ?
#
loop_
_entity_poly.entity_id
_entity_poly.type
_entity_poly.pdbx_seq_one_letter_code
_entity_poly.pdbx_strand_id
1 'polypeptide(L)'
;MELLGERPVWSMSGAERLATLDALEAELARLQTARLQTIAGLEEVGYAQEIGAHDTVQLLAFRYRIDRPEARRDVRLALALSKYAEVEAALPATDRPVDAGRPGDPDHPVDADQLDDPTRPDAPTQADEPGLHDDETGDRDRATDVYLRPAQAEAIVSALERVPSTVPADDIAVAEQQLVNLARHLSPGELRKAGQRIRDILDTDGPEPDERKAYDRESLILFTAPNGVKFRGYLANENAELLRSLIHAGARPHRTVDGQLDPRPRDKRQADALTTTLTIAATAYDATPTHTPASPHPHRRPPNRPHTSHQGQLTHPHNNSWRIHNRRSRL
;
A
#
# COMPACT_ATOMS: atom_id res chain seq x y z
N MET A 1 22.70 -13.16 22.27
CA MET A 1 22.02 -13.52 21.01
C MET A 1 22.72 -14.75 20.48
N GLU A 2 22.25 -15.90 20.94
CA GLU A 2 22.78 -17.21 20.56
C GLU A 2 22.16 -17.54 19.20
N LEU A 3 22.97 -17.53 18.14
CA LEU A 3 22.51 -17.92 16.81
C LEU A 3 22.14 -19.40 16.87
N LEU A 4 20.85 -19.71 16.78
CA LEU A 4 20.33 -21.05 16.56
C LEU A 4 21.00 -21.65 15.31
N GLY A 5 22.00 -22.51 15.53
CA GLY A 5 22.61 -23.35 14.49
C GLY A 5 24.02 -22.93 14.06
N GLU A 6 25.03 -23.32 14.83
CA GLU A 6 26.43 -23.41 14.37
C GLU A 6 26.62 -24.45 13.23
N ARG A 7 25.57 -25.20 12.90
CA ARG A 7 25.58 -26.29 11.95
C ARG A 7 25.29 -25.75 10.53
N PRO A 8 26.18 -25.97 9.55
CA PRO A 8 26.02 -25.37 8.24
C PRO A 8 24.84 -25.97 7.46
N VAL A 9 24.13 -25.12 6.68
CA VAL A 9 22.88 -25.44 5.95
C VAL A 9 22.97 -26.71 5.09
N TRP A 10 24.14 -26.94 4.46
CA TRP A 10 24.36 -28.11 3.62
C TRP A 10 24.30 -29.44 4.38
N SER A 11 24.49 -29.43 5.71
CA SER A 11 24.45 -30.61 6.58
C SER A 11 23.08 -30.87 7.23
N MET A 12 22.12 -29.96 7.03
CA MET A 12 20.78 -30.04 7.60
C MET A 12 19.83 -30.83 6.68
N SER A 13 18.90 -31.57 7.29
CA SER A 13 17.78 -32.20 6.58
C SER A 13 16.77 -31.16 6.07
N GLY A 14 15.86 -31.54 5.17
CA GLY A 14 14.80 -30.63 4.68
C GLY A 14 13.90 -30.10 5.80
N ALA A 15 13.53 -30.96 6.76
CA ALA A 15 12.72 -30.57 7.91
C ALA A 15 13.49 -29.65 8.86
N GLU A 16 14.77 -29.95 9.14
CA GLU A 16 15.63 -29.07 9.95
C GLU A 16 15.77 -27.68 9.30
N ARG A 17 15.97 -27.61 7.97
CA ARG A 17 16.06 -26.33 7.25
C ARG A 17 14.78 -25.50 7.36
N LEU A 18 13.62 -26.14 7.25
CA LEU A 18 12.33 -25.46 7.39
C LEU A 18 12.14 -24.92 8.81
N ALA A 19 12.39 -25.73 9.83
CA ALA A 19 12.28 -25.30 11.23
C ALA A 19 13.24 -24.14 11.55
N THR A 20 14.47 -24.18 11.04
CA THR A 20 15.41 -23.05 11.18
C THR A 20 14.93 -21.81 10.44
N LEU A 21 14.36 -21.95 9.24
CA LEU A 21 13.77 -20.82 8.52
C LEU A 21 12.59 -20.21 9.30
N ASP A 22 11.71 -21.04 9.86
CA ASP A 22 10.58 -20.58 10.67
C ASP A 22 11.05 -19.79 11.90
N ALA A 23 12.10 -20.26 12.58
CA ALA A 23 12.71 -19.56 13.71
C ALA A 23 13.35 -18.22 13.30
N LEU A 24 14.07 -18.18 12.17
CA LEU A 24 14.65 -16.94 11.63
C LEU A 24 13.56 -15.94 11.25
N GLU A 25 12.50 -16.39 10.60
CA GLU A 25 11.36 -15.56 10.21
C GLU A 25 10.58 -15.04 11.42
N ALA A 26 10.52 -15.80 12.52
CA ALA A 26 9.92 -15.33 13.78
C ALA A 26 10.80 -14.25 14.43
N GLU A 27 12.11 -14.46 14.49
CA GLU A 27 13.05 -13.47 15.05
C GLU A 27 13.11 -12.19 14.21
N LEU A 28 13.07 -12.30 12.88
CA LEU A 28 12.97 -11.14 11.99
C LEU A 28 11.69 -10.34 12.25
N ALA A 29 10.55 -11.02 12.40
CA ALA A 29 9.28 -10.36 12.70
C ALA A 29 9.33 -9.65 14.07
N ARG A 30 9.95 -10.26 15.09
CA ARG A 30 10.17 -9.64 16.41
C ARG A 30 11.04 -8.39 16.33
N LEU A 31 12.19 -8.48 15.64
CA LEU A 31 13.10 -7.33 15.46
C LEU A 31 12.46 -6.20 14.67
N GLN A 32 11.68 -6.52 13.65
CA GLN A 32 10.90 -5.54 12.89
C GLN A 32 9.85 -4.86 13.77
N THR A 33 9.16 -5.60 14.63
CA THR A 33 8.19 -5.04 15.59
C THR A 33 8.86 -4.11 16.60
N ALA A 34 9.99 -4.54 17.18
CA ALA A 34 10.79 -3.69 18.07
C ALA A 34 11.30 -2.42 17.38
N ARG A 35 11.67 -2.53 16.09
CA ARG A 35 12.05 -1.38 15.27
C ARG A 35 10.88 -0.39 15.11
N LEU A 36 9.66 -0.86 14.85
CA LEU A 36 8.48 0.00 14.73
C LEU A 36 8.17 0.73 16.05
N GLN A 37 8.22 0.02 17.19
CA GLN A 37 8.06 0.63 18.51
C GLN A 37 9.13 1.70 18.79
N THR A 38 10.39 1.42 18.43
CA THR A 38 11.48 2.39 18.58
C THR A 38 11.27 3.62 17.69
N ILE A 39 10.78 3.44 16.46
CA ILE A 39 10.46 4.56 15.56
C ILE A 39 9.34 5.42 16.13
N ALA A 40 8.29 4.81 16.69
CA ALA A 40 7.20 5.55 17.34
C ALA A 40 7.73 6.36 18.54
N GLY A 41 8.56 5.76 19.40
CA GLY A 41 9.16 6.46 20.55
C GLY A 41 10.11 7.60 20.14
N LEU A 42 10.84 7.47 19.02
CA LEU A 42 11.66 8.56 18.47
C LEU A 42 10.82 9.76 18.01
N GLU A 43 9.65 9.50 17.42
CA GLU A 43 8.72 10.56 17.01
C GLU A 43 8.07 11.24 18.23
N GLU A 44 7.67 10.46 19.24
CA GLU A 44 7.06 10.99 20.48
C GLU A 44 7.98 11.98 21.19
N VAL A 45 9.28 11.68 21.28
CA VAL A 45 10.27 12.57 21.90
C VAL A 45 10.70 13.69 20.93
N GLY A 46 10.39 13.60 19.64
CA GLY A 46 10.82 14.59 18.63
C GLY A 46 12.34 14.56 18.41
N TYR A 47 12.99 13.42 18.62
CA TYR A 47 14.45 13.32 18.64
C TYR A 47 15.10 13.63 17.28
N ALA A 48 14.37 13.44 16.18
CA ALA A 48 14.87 13.74 14.84
C ALA A 48 15.31 15.21 14.71
N GLN A 49 14.52 16.14 15.23
CA GLN A 49 14.81 17.57 15.18
C GLN A 49 15.97 17.95 16.09
N GLU A 50 16.14 17.29 17.23
CA GLU A 50 17.25 17.54 18.15
C GLU A 50 18.62 17.28 17.52
N ILE A 51 18.69 16.27 16.64
CA ILE A 51 19.92 15.91 15.91
C ILE A 51 19.99 16.54 14.51
N GLY A 52 19.11 17.49 14.21
CA GLY A 52 19.14 18.31 12.99
C GLY A 52 18.50 17.66 11.75
N ALA A 53 17.76 16.55 11.90
CA ALA A 53 16.90 16.05 10.84
C ALA A 53 15.55 16.79 10.85
N HIS A 54 14.94 17.00 9.68
CA HIS A 54 13.67 17.69 9.56
C HIS A 54 12.50 16.86 10.12
N ASP A 55 12.53 15.56 9.87
CA ASP A 55 11.55 14.57 10.31
C ASP A 55 12.22 13.20 10.51
N THR A 56 11.51 12.28 11.18
CA THR A 56 12.02 10.92 11.42
C THR A 56 12.24 10.15 10.11
N VAL A 57 11.51 10.46 9.04
CA VAL A 57 11.73 9.88 7.71
C VAL A 57 13.12 10.25 7.16
N GLN A 58 13.51 11.52 7.24
CA GLN A 58 14.82 12.00 6.83
C GLN A 58 15.91 11.42 7.73
N LEU A 59 15.66 11.31 9.04
CA LEU A 59 16.56 10.65 9.97
C LEU A 59 16.84 9.21 9.51
N LEU A 60 15.80 8.40 9.29
CA LEU A 60 15.96 7.00 8.87
C LEU A 60 16.68 6.89 7.52
N ALA A 61 16.27 7.71 6.54
CA ALA A 61 16.85 7.68 5.20
C ALA A 61 18.34 8.06 5.20
N PHE A 62 18.74 9.06 5.99
CA PHE A 62 20.13 9.50 6.05
C PHE A 62 20.99 8.60 6.93
N ARG A 63 20.51 8.24 8.14
CA ARG A 63 21.28 7.50 9.13
C ARG A 63 21.50 6.04 8.76
N TYR A 64 20.48 5.40 8.19
CA TYR A 64 20.49 3.97 7.86
C TYR A 64 20.52 3.69 6.35
N ARG A 65 20.55 4.72 5.50
CA ARG A 65 20.57 4.60 4.03
C ARG A 65 19.37 3.82 3.48
N ILE A 66 18.23 3.95 4.16
CA ILE A 66 16.96 3.33 3.75
C ILE A 66 16.28 4.24 2.72
N ASP A 67 15.63 3.63 1.73
CA ASP A 67 14.89 4.36 0.72
C ASP A 67 13.78 5.20 1.35
N ARG A 68 13.64 6.46 0.94
CA ARG A 68 12.60 7.37 1.46
C ARG A 68 11.19 6.78 1.43
N PRO A 69 10.75 6.09 0.36
CA PRO A 69 9.46 5.40 0.34
C PRO A 69 9.31 4.34 1.44
N GLU A 70 10.36 3.58 1.74
CA GLU A 70 10.37 2.57 2.80
C GLU A 70 10.33 3.23 4.18
N ALA A 71 11.20 4.21 4.44
CA ALA A 71 11.19 4.97 5.69
C ALA A 71 9.82 5.62 5.98
N ARG A 72 9.12 6.13 4.94
CA ARG A 72 7.76 6.67 5.09
C ARG A 72 6.73 5.60 5.44
N ARG A 73 6.85 4.38 4.90
CA ARG A 73 5.95 3.27 5.25
C ARG A 73 6.16 2.87 6.70
N ASP A 74 7.41 2.70 7.12
CA ASP A 74 7.76 2.31 8.49
C ASP A 74 7.27 3.34 9.50
N VAL A 75 7.55 4.63 9.29
CA VAL A 75 7.08 5.71 10.18
C VAL A 75 5.56 5.77 10.22
N ARG A 76 4.88 5.67 9.05
CA ARG A 76 3.41 5.67 9.03
C ARG A 76 2.83 4.49 9.80
N LEU A 77 3.38 3.29 9.61
CA LEU A 77 2.93 2.10 10.31
C LEU A 77 3.16 2.24 11.81
N ALA A 78 4.36 2.63 12.23
CA ALA A 78 4.72 2.82 13.63
C ALA A 78 3.75 3.76 14.36
N LEU A 79 3.39 4.88 13.74
CA LEU A 79 2.47 5.86 14.33
C LEU A 79 1.00 5.45 14.29
N ALA A 80 0.62 4.57 13.36
CA ALA A 80 -0.76 4.13 13.22
C ALA A 80 -1.08 2.92 14.12
N LEU A 81 -0.08 2.10 14.50
CA LEU A 81 -0.29 0.92 15.34
C LEU A 81 -1.01 1.24 16.66
N SER A 82 -0.69 2.36 17.32
CA SER A 82 -1.32 2.76 18.59
C SER A 82 -2.82 3.07 18.48
N LYS A 83 -3.37 3.22 17.27
CA LYS A 83 -4.80 3.40 17.03
C LYS A 83 -5.56 2.07 16.93
N TYR A 84 -4.85 0.98 16.65
CA TYR A 84 -5.40 -0.33 16.28
C TYR A 84 -4.88 -1.38 17.27
N ALA A 85 -5.55 -1.44 18.43
CA ALA A 85 -5.11 -2.24 19.56
C ALA A 85 -5.10 -3.75 19.28
N GLU A 86 -6.01 -4.25 18.43
CA GLU A 86 -6.08 -5.67 18.06
C GLU A 86 -4.92 -6.03 17.11
N VAL A 87 -4.56 -5.11 16.22
CA VAL A 87 -3.39 -5.28 15.35
C VAL A 87 -2.10 -5.24 16.16
N GLU A 88 -1.98 -4.31 17.11
CA GLU A 88 -0.80 -4.18 17.97
C GLU A 88 -0.65 -5.40 18.90
N ALA A 89 -1.74 -5.86 19.51
CA ALA A 89 -1.74 -7.04 20.38
C ALA A 89 -1.33 -8.33 19.65
N ALA A 90 -1.68 -8.44 18.36
CA ALA A 90 -1.37 -9.60 17.54
C ALA A 90 0.08 -9.61 16.99
N LEU A 91 0.87 -8.55 17.19
CA LEU A 91 2.29 -8.52 16.79
C LEU A 91 3.20 -9.27 17.78
N PRO A 92 4.37 -9.77 17.33
CA PRO A 92 5.31 -10.47 18.20
C PRO A 92 5.77 -9.59 19.37
N ALA A 93 5.63 -10.10 20.60
CA ALA A 93 6.15 -9.44 21.79
C ALA A 93 7.67 -9.19 21.67
N THR A 94 8.10 -7.99 22.00
CA THR A 94 9.49 -7.53 21.75
C THR A 94 10.46 -7.92 22.87
N ASP A 95 9.95 -8.26 24.06
CA ASP A 95 10.73 -8.51 25.28
C ASP A 95 11.11 -9.99 25.53
N ARG A 96 10.62 -10.95 24.73
CA ARG A 96 10.98 -12.38 24.85
C ARG A 96 11.61 -12.94 23.57
N PRO A 97 12.75 -13.65 23.65
CA PRO A 97 13.19 -14.51 22.55
C PRO A 97 12.15 -15.63 22.34
N VAL A 98 11.85 -15.94 21.08
CA VAL A 98 10.86 -16.93 20.68
C VAL A 98 11.29 -18.31 21.18
N ASP A 99 10.43 -18.98 21.95
CA ASP A 99 10.62 -20.39 22.30
C ASP A 99 10.41 -21.22 21.03
N ALA A 100 11.49 -21.82 20.52
CA ALA A 100 11.51 -22.57 19.28
C ALA A 100 10.79 -23.91 19.43
N GLY A 101 9.45 -23.89 19.53
CA GLY A 101 8.69 -25.09 19.86
C GLY A 101 7.20 -25.12 19.53
N ARG A 102 6.62 -24.13 18.82
CA ARG A 102 5.20 -24.23 18.45
C ARG A 102 4.88 -23.95 16.97
N PRO A 103 5.05 -24.95 16.10
CA PRO A 103 4.22 -25.10 14.92
C PRO A 103 2.86 -25.68 15.30
N GLY A 104 1.81 -25.31 14.58
CA GLY A 104 0.44 -25.79 14.79
C GLY A 104 0.35 -27.31 14.82
N ASP A 105 -0.40 -27.81 15.79
CA ASP A 105 -0.60 -29.21 16.15
C ASP A 105 -1.52 -29.91 15.14
N PRO A 106 -1.06 -30.97 14.43
CA PRO A 106 -1.94 -31.90 13.76
C PRO A 106 -1.65 -33.30 14.32
N ASP A 107 -2.49 -33.74 15.24
CA ASP A 107 -2.64 -35.12 15.72
C ASP A 107 -1.40 -35.78 16.39
N HIS A 108 -1.42 -35.84 17.73
CA HIS A 108 -0.87 -37.00 18.46
C HIS A 108 -1.66 -38.26 18.07
N PRO A 109 -1.04 -39.47 17.97
CA PRO A 109 -0.03 -39.96 18.91
C PRO A 109 1.07 -40.88 18.31
N VAL A 110 2.20 -41.02 19.02
CA VAL A 110 2.95 -42.29 19.06
C VAL A 110 3.49 -42.51 20.47
N ASP A 111 2.79 -43.36 21.22
CA ASP A 111 3.31 -44.05 22.39
C ASP A 111 4.43 -45.01 21.95
N ALA A 112 5.64 -44.77 22.44
CA ALA A 112 6.72 -45.75 22.40
C ALA A 112 7.77 -45.42 23.46
N ASP A 113 7.43 -45.58 24.73
CA ASP A 113 8.36 -46.20 25.69
C ASP A 113 7.61 -46.65 26.95
N GLN A 114 7.08 -47.87 26.87
CA GLN A 114 6.60 -48.63 28.02
C GLN A 114 7.77 -49.53 28.44
N LEU A 115 8.59 -49.04 29.38
CA LEU A 115 9.57 -49.87 30.05
C LEU A 115 8.84 -50.76 31.06
N ASP A 116 8.96 -52.07 30.84
CA ASP A 116 8.58 -53.14 31.76
C ASP A 116 9.16 -52.91 33.16
N ASP A 117 8.29 -52.81 34.17
CA ASP A 117 8.66 -53.04 35.58
C ASP A 117 7.84 -54.23 36.13
N PRO A 118 8.48 -55.40 36.38
CA PRO A 118 7.80 -56.62 36.78
C PRO A 118 7.73 -56.70 38.32
N THR A 119 6.95 -55.86 38.98
CA THR A 119 6.61 -56.09 40.40
C THR A 119 5.19 -55.65 40.72
N ARG A 120 4.23 -56.51 40.37
CA ARG A 120 2.86 -56.44 40.89
C ARG A 120 2.75 -57.34 42.13
N PRO A 121 2.13 -56.88 43.23
CA PRO A 121 1.39 -57.75 44.10
C PRO A 121 -0.10 -57.42 44.08
N ASP A 122 -0.90 -58.49 44.05
CA ASP A 122 -2.35 -58.53 44.00
C ASP A 122 -3.06 -57.93 45.23
N ALA A 123 -4.14 -57.17 45.03
CA ALA A 123 -5.34 -57.14 45.89
C ALA A 123 -6.48 -56.30 45.24
N PRO A 124 -7.78 -56.47 45.63
CA PRO A 124 -8.90 -56.48 44.69
C PRO A 124 -9.89 -55.31 44.76
N THR A 125 -10.62 -55.16 43.64
CA THR A 125 -12.02 -54.72 43.40
C THR A 125 -12.78 -53.84 44.41
N GLN A 126 -13.28 -52.69 43.92
CA GLN A 126 -14.63 -52.10 44.16
C GLN A 126 -14.78 -50.88 43.23
N ALA A 127 -15.67 -50.84 42.24
CA ALA A 127 -17.14 -50.72 42.25
C ALA A 127 -17.55 -49.29 41.83
N ASP A 128 -18.56 -49.24 40.96
CA ASP A 128 -19.09 -48.12 40.19
C ASP A 128 -19.50 -46.88 40.99
N GLU A 129 -19.21 -45.68 40.45
CA GLU A 129 -20.14 -44.54 40.47
C GLU A 129 -20.02 -43.69 39.17
N PRO A 130 -21.13 -43.34 38.50
CA PRO A 130 -21.13 -42.48 37.32
C PRO A 130 -21.33 -41.01 37.72
N GLY A 131 -20.28 -40.20 37.59
CA GLY A 131 -20.33 -38.75 37.79
C GLY A 131 -20.29 -38.01 36.45
N LEU A 132 -21.36 -37.25 36.18
CA LEU A 132 -21.49 -36.11 35.24
C LEU A 132 -20.27 -35.83 34.34
N HIS A 133 -20.40 -36.13 33.05
CA HIS A 133 -19.67 -35.41 32.01
C HIS A 133 -20.49 -34.16 31.66
N ASP A 134 -20.19 -33.05 32.33
CA ASP A 134 -20.54 -31.74 31.81
C ASP A 134 -19.76 -31.50 30.52
N ASP A 135 -20.49 -31.06 29.51
CA ASP A 135 -20.08 -30.79 28.14
C ASP A 135 -19.11 -29.58 28.10
N GLU A 136 -17.86 -29.76 28.51
CA GLU A 136 -16.77 -28.78 28.36
C GLU A 136 -16.19 -28.80 26.94
N THR A 137 -17.06 -28.75 25.92
CA THR A 137 -16.64 -28.59 24.52
C THR A 137 -16.69 -27.13 24.06
N GLY A 138 -16.94 -26.18 24.97
CA GLY A 138 -17.16 -24.76 24.68
C GLY A 138 -16.00 -23.78 24.92
N ASP A 139 -14.84 -24.21 25.45
CA ASP A 139 -13.79 -23.28 25.90
C ASP A 139 -12.39 -23.49 25.29
N ARG A 140 -12.26 -24.33 24.25
CA ARG A 140 -10.99 -24.52 23.54
C ARG A 140 -10.75 -23.54 22.39
N ASP A 141 -11.74 -22.68 22.09
CA ASP A 141 -11.70 -21.72 20.98
C ASP A 141 -11.39 -20.27 21.42
N ARG A 142 -11.22 -20.05 22.74
CA ARG A 142 -10.74 -18.78 23.29
C ARG A 142 -9.23 -18.83 23.49
N ALA A 143 -8.51 -17.96 22.77
CA ALA A 143 -7.08 -17.68 22.92
C ALA A 143 -6.10 -18.69 22.28
N THR A 144 -6.29 -18.99 21.00
CA THR A 144 -5.10 -19.04 20.11
C THR A 144 -4.82 -17.61 19.67
N ASP A 145 -3.81 -17.00 20.30
CA ASP A 145 -3.35 -15.64 20.03
C ASP A 145 -3.06 -15.47 18.52
N VAL A 146 -3.66 -14.48 17.86
CA VAL A 146 -3.41 -14.26 16.43
C VAL A 146 -1.98 -13.75 16.30
N TYR A 147 -1.15 -14.42 15.48
CA TYR A 147 0.20 -13.97 15.20
C TYR A 147 0.25 -13.22 13.86
N LEU A 148 0.55 -11.92 13.90
CA LEU A 148 0.74 -11.08 12.71
C LEU A 148 2.22 -10.88 12.41
N ARG A 149 2.59 -11.07 11.15
CA ARG A 149 3.85 -10.52 10.64
C ARG A 149 3.71 -9.02 10.38
N PRO A 150 4.78 -8.20 10.50
CA PRO A 150 4.71 -6.76 10.26
C PRO A 150 4.13 -6.37 8.90
N ALA A 151 4.37 -7.16 7.86
CA ALA A 151 3.77 -6.93 6.53
C ALA A 151 2.24 -7.17 6.48
N GLN A 152 1.71 -8.07 7.32
CA GLN A 152 0.26 -8.26 7.48
C GLN A 152 -0.35 -7.10 8.27
N ALA A 153 0.29 -6.68 9.37
CA ALA A 153 -0.12 -5.50 10.12
C ALA A 153 -0.14 -4.24 9.22
N GLU A 154 0.89 -4.03 8.38
CA GLU A 154 0.90 -2.94 7.40
C GLU A 154 -0.29 -3.01 6.44
N ALA A 155 -0.62 -4.22 5.94
CA ALA A 155 -1.74 -4.41 5.04
C ALA A 155 -3.08 -4.06 5.69
N ILE A 156 -3.29 -4.48 6.94
CA ILE A 156 -4.51 -4.23 7.71
C ILE A 156 -4.64 -2.74 8.04
N VAL A 157 -3.63 -2.16 8.70
CA VAL A 157 -3.59 -0.74 9.07
C VAL A 157 -3.77 0.15 7.83
N SER A 158 -3.08 -0.17 6.74
CA SER A 158 -3.22 0.61 5.50
C SER A 158 -4.63 0.51 4.91
N ALA A 159 -5.34 -0.61 5.08
CA ALA A 159 -6.73 -0.72 4.66
C ALA A 159 -7.67 0.10 5.55
N LEU A 160 -7.50 0.02 6.87
CA LEU A 160 -8.31 0.75 7.85
C LEU A 160 -8.13 2.28 7.74
N GLU A 161 -6.90 2.76 7.52
CA GLU A 161 -6.61 4.19 7.30
C GLU A 161 -7.18 4.74 5.97
N ARG A 162 -7.70 3.87 5.08
CA ARG A 162 -8.41 4.29 3.86
C ARG A 162 -9.93 4.33 4.04
N VAL A 163 -10.45 3.90 5.20
CA VAL A 163 -11.88 3.98 5.50
C VAL A 163 -12.24 5.45 5.71
N PRO A 164 -13.33 5.95 5.10
CA PRO A 164 -13.76 7.34 5.30
C PRO A 164 -14.05 7.65 6.77
N SER A 165 -13.78 8.88 7.20
CA SER A 165 -14.05 9.33 8.57
C SER A 165 -15.55 9.46 8.91
N THR A 166 -16.43 9.23 7.93
CA THR A 166 -17.89 9.16 8.12
C THR A 166 -18.32 7.85 8.78
N VAL A 167 -17.49 6.81 8.70
CA VAL A 167 -17.77 5.50 9.32
C VAL A 167 -17.56 5.59 10.84
N PRO A 168 -18.52 5.13 11.67
CA PRO A 168 -18.38 5.09 13.12
C PRO A 168 -17.15 4.29 13.60
N ALA A 169 -16.56 4.70 14.72
CA ALA A 169 -15.38 4.03 15.29
C ALA A 169 -15.66 2.57 15.66
N ASP A 170 -16.87 2.25 16.11
CA ASP A 170 -17.27 0.88 16.47
C ASP A 170 -17.24 -0.06 15.26
N ASP A 171 -17.68 0.41 14.09
CA ASP A 171 -17.65 -0.38 12.85
C ASP A 171 -16.20 -0.59 12.36
N ILE A 172 -15.33 0.40 12.57
CA ILE A 172 -13.89 0.28 12.29
C ILE A 172 -13.24 -0.75 13.24
N ALA A 173 -13.61 -0.78 14.51
CA ALA A 173 -13.11 -1.76 15.48
C ALA A 173 -13.54 -3.19 15.11
N VAL A 174 -14.80 -3.38 14.69
CA VAL A 174 -15.27 -4.68 14.19
C VAL A 174 -14.50 -5.10 12.93
N ALA A 175 -14.28 -4.17 12.00
CA ALA A 175 -13.49 -4.41 10.80
C ALA A 175 -12.03 -4.79 11.11
N GLU A 176 -11.42 -4.14 12.10
CA GLU A 176 -10.10 -4.47 12.61
C GLU A 176 -10.03 -5.91 13.09
N GLN A 177 -10.90 -6.30 14.03
CA GLN A 177 -10.96 -7.66 14.58
C GLN A 177 -11.16 -8.72 13.48
N GLN A 178 -12.03 -8.44 12.51
CA GLN A 178 -12.25 -9.33 11.38
C GLN A 178 -11.00 -9.48 10.51
N LEU A 179 -10.30 -8.39 10.20
CA LEU A 179 -9.06 -8.42 9.41
C LEU A 179 -7.93 -9.16 10.12
N VAL A 180 -7.80 -8.96 11.43
CA VAL A 180 -6.84 -9.68 12.29
C VAL A 180 -7.16 -11.19 12.26
N ASN A 181 -8.42 -11.58 12.44
CA ASN A 181 -8.82 -12.98 12.35
C ASN A 181 -8.55 -13.61 10.97
N LEU A 182 -8.82 -12.87 9.89
CA LEU A 182 -8.54 -13.34 8.52
C LEU A 182 -7.03 -13.51 8.25
N ALA A 183 -6.16 -12.81 8.97
CA ALA A 183 -4.71 -12.90 8.77
C ALA A 183 -4.12 -14.26 9.10
N ARG A 184 -4.84 -15.11 9.86
CA ARG A 184 -4.49 -16.53 10.09
C ARG A 184 -4.33 -17.33 8.79
N HIS A 185 -5.04 -16.92 7.74
CA HIS A 185 -5.13 -17.68 6.49
C HIS A 185 -4.81 -16.86 5.24
N LEU A 186 -4.65 -15.55 5.36
CA LEU A 186 -4.45 -14.65 4.23
C LEU A 186 -3.05 -14.04 4.22
N SER A 187 -2.44 -14.05 3.03
CA SER A 187 -1.20 -13.30 2.76
C SER A 187 -1.44 -11.78 2.82
N PRO A 188 -0.40 -10.94 2.97
CA PRO A 188 -0.55 -9.48 2.92
C PRO A 188 -1.24 -8.96 1.65
N GLY A 189 -1.05 -9.63 0.50
CA GLY A 189 -1.71 -9.26 -0.75
C GLY A 189 -3.23 -9.50 -0.71
N GLU A 190 -3.65 -10.60 -0.08
CA GLU A 190 -5.05 -10.97 0.10
C GLU A 190 -5.72 -10.15 1.20
N LEU A 191 -5.00 -9.81 2.28
CA LEU A 191 -5.49 -8.89 3.31
C LEU A 191 -5.78 -7.51 2.74
N ARG A 192 -4.95 -6.97 1.83
CA ARG A 192 -5.26 -5.71 1.13
C ARG A 192 -6.57 -5.80 0.33
N LYS A 193 -6.84 -6.95 -0.31
CA LYS A 193 -8.11 -7.19 -1.02
C LYS A 193 -9.28 -7.40 -0.07
N ALA A 194 -9.07 -8.06 1.06
CA ALA A 194 -10.09 -8.22 2.11
C ALA A 194 -10.46 -6.86 2.72
N GLY A 195 -9.48 -6.04 3.07
CA GLY A 195 -9.69 -4.69 3.60
C GLY A 195 -10.36 -3.77 2.58
N GLN A 196 -10.03 -3.89 1.29
CA GLN A 196 -10.75 -3.20 0.23
C GLN A 196 -12.24 -3.58 0.21
N ARG A 197 -12.56 -4.87 0.31
CA ARG A 197 -13.96 -5.34 0.37
C ARG A 197 -14.69 -4.88 1.63
N ILE A 198 -14.03 -4.92 2.79
CA ILE A 198 -14.61 -4.42 4.05
C ILE A 198 -14.90 -2.94 3.94
N ARG A 199 -13.96 -2.14 3.40
CA ARG A 199 -14.20 -0.72 3.13
C ARG A 199 -15.40 -0.53 2.21
N ASP A 200 -15.50 -1.28 1.12
CA ASP A 200 -16.60 -1.12 0.16
C ASP A 200 -17.97 -1.52 0.77
N ILE A 201 -17.98 -2.33 1.83
CA ILE A 201 -19.20 -2.65 2.61
C ILE A 201 -19.52 -1.51 3.59
N LEU A 202 -18.51 -0.97 4.28
CA LEU A 202 -18.66 0.12 5.24
C LEU A 202 -19.00 1.45 4.58
N ASP A 203 -18.45 1.69 3.39
CA ASP A 203 -18.66 2.87 2.55
C ASP A 203 -19.78 2.59 1.54
N THR A 204 -21.03 2.54 2.04
CA THR A 204 -22.22 2.25 1.21
C THR A 204 -22.48 3.35 0.16
N ASP A 205 -22.05 4.58 0.44
CA ASP A 205 -22.16 5.70 -0.48
C ASP A 205 -21.10 5.64 -1.60
N GLY A 206 -19.99 4.93 -1.34
CA GLY A 206 -18.83 4.86 -2.22
C GLY A 206 -18.06 6.20 -2.27
N PRO A 207 -16.91 6.23 -2.95
CA PRO A 207 -16.19 7.49 -3.13
C PRO A 207 -17.10 8.48 -3.86
N GLU A 208 -17.32 9.65 -3.26
CA GLU A 208 -18.08 10.73 -3.90
C GLU A 208 -17.50 10.95 -5.31
N PRO A 209 -18.34 10.94 -6.36
CA PRO A 209 -17.88 11.11 -7.73
C PRO A 209 -17.33 12.54 -7.91
N ASP A 210 -16.06 12.72 -7.59
CA ASP A 210 -15.36 13.97 -7.87
C ASP A 210 -14.89 13.95 -9.32
N GLU A 211 -15.85 14.18 -10.22
CA GLU A 211 -15.61 14.27 -11.66
C GLU A 211 -14.54 15.29 -12.00
N ARG A 212 -14.43 16.35 -11.19
CA ARG A 212 -13.47 17.44 -11.38
C ARG A 212 -12.05 17.01 -11.03
N LYS A 213 -11.84 16.37 -9.88
CA LYS A 213 -10.55 15.72 -9.57
C LYS A 213 -10.20 14.59 -10.53
N ALA A 214 -11.19 13.88 -11.06
CA ALA A 214 -10.95 12.85 -12.08
C ALA A 214 -10.45 13.51 -13.39
N TYR A 215 -11.10 14.59 -13.80
CA TYR A 215 -10.72 15.39 -14.97
C TYR A 215 -9.33 16.02 -14.80
N ASP A 216 -9.00 16.56 -13.62
CA ASP A 216 -7.69 17.16 -13.34
C ASP A 216 -6.53 16.14 -13.40
N ARG A 217 -6.83 14.84 -13.26
CA ARG A 217 -5.84 13.74 -13.40
C ARG A 217 -5.66 13.29 -14.86
N GLU A 218 -6.46 13.81 -15.79
CA GLU A 218 -6.27 13.48 -17.19
C GLU A 218 -4.88 13.88 -17.66
N SER A 219 -4.23 12.94 -18.34
CA SER A 219 -2.86 13.12 -18.80
C SER A 219 -2.62 12.35 -20.07
N LEU A 220 -1.84 12.94 -20.97
CA LEU A 220 -1.33 12.27 -22.15
C LEU A 220 0.13 12.68 -22.32
N ILE A 221 1.02 11.71 -22.17
CA ILE A 221 2.46 11.87 -22.33
C ILE A 221 2.87 11.11 -23.58
N LEU A 222 3.55 11.81 -24.49
CA LEU A 222 4.10 11.25 -25.73
C LEU A 222 5.62 11.17 -25.61
N PHE A 223 6.18 10.02 -25.95
CA PHE A 223 7.61 9.75 -26.02
C PHE A 223 8.01 9.51 -27.48
N THR A 224 8.96 10.29 -27.98
CA THR A 224 9.52 10.07 -29.32
C THR A 224 10.24 8.72 -29.39
N ALA A 225 9.95 7.93 -30.42
CA ALA A 225 10.63 6.68 -30.73
C ALA A 225 11.08 6.69 -32.20
N PRO A 226 12.06 5.85 -32.59
CA PRO A 226 12.42 5.71 -34.00
C PRO A 226 11.18 5.35 -34.83
N ASN A 227 10.86 6.19 -35.82
CA ASN A 227 9.72 6.04 -36.73
C ASN A 227 8.34 5.95 -36.04
N GLY A 228 8.17 6.54 -34.84
CA GLY A 228 6.88 6.54 -34.18
C GLY A 228 6.84 7.27 -32.83
N VAL A 229 5.73 7.08 -32.12
CA VAL A 229 5.49 7.68 -30.80
C VAL A 229 4.99 6.58 -29.88
N LYS A 230 5.59 6.48 -28.69
CA LYS A 230 5.01 5.74 -27.57
C LYS A 230 4.19 6.71 -26.73
N PHE A 231 3.05 6.29 -26.20
CA PHE A 231 2.23 7.16 -25.37
C PHE A 231 1.78 6.44 -24.09
N ARG A 232 1.58 7.23 -23.03
CA ARG A 232 0.97 6.79 -21.78
C ARG A 232 0.04 7.91 -21.30
N GLY A 233 -1.08 7.54 -20.70
CA GLY A 233 -2.01 8.53 -20.21
C GLY A 233 -3.11 7.95 -19.34
N TYR A 234 -3.95 8.85 -18.85
CA TYR A 234 -5.17 8.57 -18.12
C TYR A 234 -6.25 9.49 -18.70
N LEU A 235 -7.42 8.93 -19.00
CA LEU A 235 -8.64 9.67 -19.33
C LEU A 235 -9.66 9.34 -18.24
N ALA A 236 -10.50 10.31 -17.90
CA ALA A 236 -11.55 10.14 -16.91
C ALA A 236 -12.93 9.98 -17.57
N ASN A 237 -13.84 9.33 -16.86
CA ASN A 237 -15.29 9.35 -17.10
C ASN A 237 -15.68 9.22 -18.59
N GLU A 238 -16.35 10.24 -19.14
CA GLU A 238 -16.86 10.26 -20.51
C GLU A 238 -15.74 10.10 -21.55
N ASN A 239 -14.61 10.77 -21.38
CA ASN A 239 -13.47 10.67 -22.30
C ASN A 239 -12.88 9.25 -22.30
N ALA A 240 -12.82 8.61 -21.12
CA ALA A 240 -12.36 7.24 -20.99
C ALA A 240 -13.29 6.26 -21.68
N GLU A 241 -14.61 6.41 -21.48
CA GLU A 241 -15.63 5.55 -22.10
C GLU A 241 -15.75 5.78 -23.60
N LEU A 242 -15.60 7.02 -24.08
CA LEU A 242 -15.52 7.33 -25.50
C LEU A 242 -14.32 6.60 -26.14
N LEU A 243 -13.13 6.73 -25.57
CA LEU A 243 -11.96 6.02 -26.08
C LEU A 243 -12.16 4.49 -26.03
N ARG A 244 -12.64 3.95 -24.91
CA ARG A 244 -12.88 2.51 -24.73
C ARG A 244 -13.88 1.99 -25.76
N SER A 245 -14.99 2.69 -25.96
CA SER A 245 -16.06 2.28 -26.89
C SER A 245 -15.57 2.29 -28.34
N LEU A 246 -14.86 3.34 -28.78
CA LEU A 246 -14.31 3.45 -30.12
C LEU A 246 -13.27 2.36 -30.40
N ILE A 247 -12.33 2.15 -29.47
CA ILE A 247 -11.31 1.10 -29.60
C ILE A 247 -11.95 -0.29 -29.56
N HIS A 248 -12.89 -0.54 -28.65
CA HIS A 248 -13.58 -1.82 -28.57
C HIS A 248 -14.34 -2.12 -29.86
N ALA A 249 -15.09 -1.15 -30.40
CA ALA A 249 -15.83 -1.29 -31.65
C ALA A 249 -14.90 -1.58 -32.83
N GLY A 250 -13.81 -0.81 -32.97
CA GLY A 250 -12.85 -1.00 -34.06
C GLY A 250 -11.97 -2.26 -33.94
N ALA A 251 -11.75 -2.76 -32.72
CA ALA A 251 -10.88 -3.92 -32.47
C ALA A 251 -11.62 -5.27 -32.41
N ARG A 252 -12.95 -5.29 -32.63
CA ARG A 252 -13.73 -6.54 -32.67
C ARG A 252 -13.15 -7.48 -33.74
N PRO A 253 -12.93 -8.76 -33.43
CA PRO A 253 -12.48 -9.72 -34.43
C PRO A 253 -13.61 -9.93 -35.45
N HIS A 254 -13.36 -9.54 -36.70
CA HIS A 254 -14.29 -9.75 -37.80
C HIS A 254 -13.92 -11.03 -38.55
N ARG A 255 -14.90 -11.64 -39.23
CA ARG A 255 -14.57 -12.70 -40.19
C ARG A 255 -13.92 -12.06 -41.41
N THR A 256 -12.83 -12.63 -41.88
CA THR A 256 -12.20 -12.22 -43.14
C THR A 256 -13.14 -12.51 -44.31
N VAL A 257 -12.83 -11.96 -45.49
CA VAL A 257 -13.62 -12.18 -46.72
C VAL A 257 -13.77 -13.68 -47.04
N ASP A 258 -12.74 -14.47 -46.70
CA ASP A 258 -12.71 -15.94 -46.84
C ASP A 258 -13.40 -16.69 -45.69
N GLY A 259 -14.09 -15.98 -44.79
CA GLY A 259 -14.83 -16.54 -43.66
C GLY A 259 -13.99 -16.98 -42.46
N GLN A 260 -12.66 -16.82 -42.51
CA GLN A 260 -11.76 -17.17 -41.41
C GLN A 260 -11.79 -16.13 -40.29
N LEU A 261 -11.36 -16.50 -39.09
CA LEU A 261 -11.23 -15.56 -37.97
C LEU A 261 -10.13 -14.52 -38.27
N ASP A 262 -10.30 -13.27 -37.84
CA ASP A 262 -9.29 -12.21 -37.99
C ASP A 262 -7.91 -12.68 -37.44
N PRO A 263 -6.89 -12.82 -38.31
CA PRO A 263 -5.59 -13.35 -37.92
C PRO A 263 -4.73 -12.33 -37.15
N ARG A 264 -5.10 -11.04 -37.14
CA ARG A 264 -4.32 -10.00 -36.45
C ARG A 264 -4.41 -10.19 -34.94
N PRO A 265 -3.32 -10.03 -34.19
CA PRO A 265 -3.38 -10.12 -32.73
C PRO A 265 -4.17 -8.92 -32.14
N ARG A 266 -4.66 -9.08 -30.89
CA ARG A 266 -5.57 -8.12 -30.24
C ARG A 266 -4.97 -6.71 -30.15
N ASP A 267 -3.71 -6.61 -29.79
CA ASP A 267 -2.92 -5.38 -29.71
C ASP A 267 -2.85 -4.66 -31.07
N LYS A 268 -2.60 -5.40 -32.15
CA LYS A 268 -2.60 -4.85 -33.51
C LYS A 268 -3.97 -4.31 -33.91
N ARG A 269 -5.05 -5.04 -33.60
CA ARG A 269 -6.43 -4.55 -33.86
C ARG A 269 -6.77 -3.29 -33.06
N GLN A 270 -6.33 -3.19 -31.81
CA GLN A 270 -6.50 -1.99 -31.00
C GLN A 270 -5.71 -0.80 -31.55
N ALA A 271 -4.48 -1.02 -32.02
CA ALA A 271 -3.68 0.02 -32.67
C ALA A 271 -4.34 0.50 -33.97
N ASP A 272 -4.79 -0.41 -34.83
CA ASP A 272 -5.48 -0.07 -36.07
C ASP A 272 -6.79 0.70 -35.80
N ALA A 273 -7.57 0.30 -34.78
CA ALA A 273 -8.78 1.00 -34.35
C ALA A 273 -8.51 2.44 -33.89
N LEU A 274 -7.42 2.66 -33.14
CA LEU A 274 -6.98 3.99 -32.75
C LEU A 274 -6.59 4.82 -33.99
N THR A 275 -5.84 4.24 -34.92
CA THR A 275 -5.47 4.91 -36.18
C THR A 275 -6.70 5.31 -36.99
N THR A 276 -7.67 4.41 -37.18
CA THR A 276 -8.93 4.73 -37.88
C THR A 276 -9.68 5.87 -37.20
N THR A 277 -9.77 5.85 -35.87
CA THR A 277 -10.42 6.92 -35.09
C THR A 277 -9.73 8.26 -35.31
N LEU A 278 -8.39 8.29 -35.26
CA LEU A 278 -7.59 9.50 -35.50
C LEU A 278 -7.72 9.99 -36.94
N THR A 279 -7.77 9.10 -37.92
CA THR A 279 -8.01 9.46 -39.32
C THR A 279 -9.39 10.10 -39.50
N ILE A 280 -10.43 9.50 -38.92
CA ILE A 280 -11.79 10.06 -38.96
C ILE A 280 -11.80 11.45 -38.30
N ALA A 281 -11.21 11.59 -37.12
CA ALA A 281 -11.13 12.87 -36.41
C ALA A 281 -10.37 13.94 -37.22
N ALA A 282 -9.25 13.57 -37.86
CA ALA A 282 -8.50 14.47 -38.73
C ALA A 282 -9.35 14.92 -39.93
N THR A 283 -10.03 14.00 -40.62
CA THR A 283 -10.91 14.34 -41.74
C THR A 283 -12.08 15.23 -41.33
N ALA A 284 -12.65 14.99 -40.14
CA ALA A 284 -13.73 15.82 -39.60
C ALA A 284 -13.23 17.22 -39.25
N TYR A 285 -12.04 17.33 -38.66
CA TYR A 285 -11.40 18.61 -38.34
C TYR A 285 -11.15 19.44 -39.60
N ASP A 286 -10.59 18.82 -40.65
CA ASP A 286 -10.35 19.49 -41.94
C ASP A 286 -11.63 19.95 -42.66
N ALA A 287 -12.75 19.25 -42.43
CA ALA A 287 -14.05 19.61 -42.98
C ALA A 287 -14.78 20.72 -42.22
N THR A 288 -14.28 21.14 -41.04
CA THR A 288 -14.88 22.27 -40.32
C THR A 288 -14.50 23.61 -40.98
N PRO A 289 -15.46 24.43 -41.45
CA PRO A 289 -15.14 25.75 -41.98
C PRO A 289 -14.54 26.59 -40.87
N THR A 290 -13.25 26.87 -40.99
CA THR A 290 -12.51 27.70 -40.05
C THR A 290 -13.04 29.13 -40.20
N HIS A 291 -13.88 29.59 -39.29
CA HIS A 291 -14.11 31.03 -39.15
C HIS A 291 -12.81 31.59 -38.59
N THR A 292 -11.93 32.08 -39.46
CA THR A 292 -10.68 32.75 -39.06
C THR A 292 -11.05 33.81 -38.03
N PRO A 293 -10.60 33.72 -36.76
CA PRO A 293 -10.73 34.85 -35.87
C PRO A 293 -9.85 35.95 -36.48
N ALA A 294 -10.49 37.02 -36.94
CA ALA A 294 -9.79 38.18 -37.46
C ALA A 294 -8.76 38.61 -36.40
N SER A 295 -7.47 38.50 -36.72
CA SER A 295 -6.42 39.08 -35.89
C SER A 295 -6.76 40.54 -35.62
N PRO A 296 -6.90 40.98 -34.36
CA PRO A 296 -7.17 42.37 -34.06
C PRO A 296 -5.99 43.18 -34.60
N HIS A 297 -6.27 44.05 -35.57
CA HIS A 297 -5.29 44.98 -36.10
C HIS A 297 -4.76 45.81 -34.93
N PRO A 298 -3.43 45.96 -34.74
CA PRO A 298 -2.92 46.81 -33.69
C PRO A 298 -3.38 48.25 -33.96
N HIS A 299 -4.21 48.78 -33.07
CA HIS A 299 -4.59 50.19 -33.07
C HIS A 299 -3.32 51.04 -33.01
N ARG A 300 -3.07 51.77 -34.10
CA ARG A 300 -2.05 52.79 -34.22
C ARG A 300 -2.33 53.88 -33.18
N ARG A 301 -1.54 53.89 -32.10
CA ARG A 301 -1.52 54.94 -31.08
C ARG A 301 -1.24 56.29 -31.75
N PRO A 302 -2.06 57.34 -31.59
CA PRO A 302 -1.70 58.68 -32.06
C PRO A 302 -0.60 59.28 -31.17
N PRO A 303 0.26 60.17 -31.72
CA PRO A 303 1.40 60.72 -30.99
C PRO A 303 0.96 61.70 -29.89
N ASN A 304 1.61 61.57 -28.75
CA ASN A 304 1.43 62.34 -27.52
C ASN A 304 1.85 63.81 -27.74
N ARG A 305 0.98 64.78 -27.45
CA ARG A 305 1.36 66.20 -27.33
C ARG A 305 1.83 66.48 -25.89
N PRO A 306 2.88 67.30 -25.70
CA PRO A 306 3.39 67.58 -24.36
C PRO A 306 2.51 68.62 -23.66
N HIS A 307 2.05 68.30 -22.45
CA HIS A 307 1.56 69.30 -21.51
C HIS A 307 2.58 69.47 -20.37
N THR A 308 2.83 70.74 -20.12
CA THR A 308 3.78 71.35 -19.21
C THR A 308 3.47 71.09 -17.74
N SER A 309 4.55 70.78 -17.00
CA SER A 309 4.90 71.21 -15.64
C SER A 309 3.78 71.69 -14.69
N HIS A 310 3.60 70.98 -13.57
CA HIS A 310 3.58 71.65 -12.27
C HIS A 310 4.22 70.79 -11.18
N GLN A 311 5.16 71.41 -10.48
CA GLN A 311 5.94 70.92 -9.36
C GLN A 311 5.07 70.70 -8.12
N GLY A 312 5.44 69.70 -7.32
CA GLY A 312 4.95 69.49 -5.96
C GLY A 312 5.83 68.47 -5.26
N GLN A 313 6.96 68.94 -4.71
CA GLN A 313 7.87 68.17 -3.87
C GLN A 313 7.18 67.76 -2.56
N LEU A 314 7.43 66.53 -2.07
CA LEU A 314 7.52 66.23 -0.64
C LEU A 314 8.20 64.85 -0.42
N THR A 315 9.48 64.92 -0.07
CA THR A 315 10.22 64.15 0.96
C THR A 315 10.01 62.63 1.13
N HIS A 316 11.08 61.89 0.86
CA HIS A 316 11.51 60.58 1.41
C HIS A 316 11.75 60.63 2.95
N PRO A 317 11.97 59.51 3.71
CA PRO A 317 12.75 58.33 3.26
C PRO A 317 12.51 56.92 3.93
N HIS A 318 13.30 55.94 3.44
CA HIS A 318 13.74 54.64 4.05
C HIS A 318 12.66 53.52 4.20
N ASN A 319 12.89 52.21 4.01
CA ASN A 319 14.11 51.39 4.08
C ASN A 319 13.92 49.97 3.44
N ASN A 320 15.03 49.41 2.92
CA ASN A 320 15.45 48.00 2.73
C ASN A 320 14.54 46.95 2.07
N SER A 321 14.91 46.25 0.98
CA SER A 321 16.14 45.50 0.59
C SER A 321 16.46 44.28 1.48
N TRP A 322 16.11 43.07 0.99
CA TRP A 322 16.87 41.85 1.26
C TRP A 322 16.95 40.97 0.00
N ARG A 323 18.10 41.07 -0.70
CA ARG A 323 18.65 40.04 -1.59
C ARG A 323 19.46 39.07 -0.72
N ILE A 324 19.16 37.78 -0.76
CA ILE A 324 20.05 36.75 -0.24
C ILE A 324 20.87 36.19 -1.42
N HIS A 325 22.17 36.49 -1.43
CA HIS A 325 23.16 35.76 -2.20
C HIS A 325 23.58 34.54 -1.40
N ASN A 326 23.56 33.35 -2.01
CA ASN A 326 24.22 32.17 -1.46
C ASN A 326 25.45 31.84 -2.32
N ARG A 327 26.64 32.02 -1.74
CA ARG A 327 27.94 31.62 -2.29
C ARG A 327 28.87 31.22 -1.13
N ARG A 328 29.28 29.95 -1.10
CA ARG A 328 30.63 29.40 -0.78
C ARG A 328 30.54 27.88 -0.81
N SER A 329 31.20 27.21 -1.77
CA SER A 329 32.61 26.73 -1.73
C SER A 329 32.79 25.59 -0.73
N ARG A 330 32.84 24.34 -1.21
CA ARG A 330 34.08 23.56 -1.49
C ARG A 330 34.98 23.38 -0.27
N LEU A 331 35.02 22.15 0.24
CA LEU A 331 36.22 21.32 0.37
C LEU A 331 35.83 19.88 0.06
#